data_AF-A0A3R7BV13-F1
#
_entry.id   AF-A0A3R7BV13-F1
#
_cell.length_a   1.000
_cell.length_b   1.000
_cell.length_c   1.000
_cell.angle_alpha   90.00
_cell.angle_beta   90.00
_cell.angle_gamma   90.00
#
_symmetry.space_group_name_H-M   'P 1'
#
loop_
_entity.id
_entity.type
_entity.pdbx_description
1 polymer ?
#
loop_
_entity_poly.entity_id
_entity_poly.type
_entity_poly.pdbx_seq_one_letter_code
_entity_poly.pdbx_strand_id
1 'polypeptide(L)'
;MTMMNLQSNLTGQGLADFAEGRIGTPYFYGAKISHGILTEEFVQELHEKLPDLVTDDYVERARQQGQVGKVNTDCSGLIGAYLGVELSSAQMYAVADQRIVYETYAWLPVGTVLWKPGHVGVFLGKCDGAYRCVEAKGINYGTIYSNVTDNDWQYGLLFPWVSYDMENCRSDTMTEKFSITRKGENPYLRPYVWIMQPEEAAQHPAVKKITHGEGVRWLQWELCEAGYPVSVDGVFGSKTKTALQKFQISCELRPDGIAKFEELGKISLSPGSFHV
;
A
#
# COMPACT_ATOMS: atom_id res chain seq x y z
N MET A 1 -7.75 -30.45 -6.20
CA MET A 1 -8.33 -30.45 -4.85
C MET A 1 -7.18 -30.37 -3.86
N THR A 2 -6.84 -29.16 -3.41
CA THR A 2 -5.99 -28.91 -2.24
C THR A 2 -6.28 -27.47 -1.80
N MET A 3 -7.31 -27.34 -0.95
CA MET A 3 -7.19 -26.81 0.42
C MET A 3 -6.55 -25.41 0.50
N MET A 4 -7.34 -24.37 0.25
CA MET A 4 -7.21 -23.14 1.03
C MET A 4 -8.09 -23.31 2.25
N ASN A 5 -7.40 -23.50 3.39
CA ASN A 5 -7.96 -23.57 4.72
C ASN A 5 -8.94 -22.41 4.96
N LEU A 6 -9.98 -22.68 5.76
CA LEU A 6 -10.85 -21.68 6.35
C LEU A 6 -10.02 -20.49 6.85
N GLN A 7 -9.96 -19.38 6.10
CA GLN A 7 -9.55 -18.13 6.68
C GLN A 7 -10.67 -17.68 7.61
N SER A 8 -10.31 -17.51 8.87
CA SER A 8 -11.05 -16.72 9.86
C SER A 8 -11.90 -15.64 9.20
N ASN A 9 -13.16 -15.51 9.60
CA ASN A 9 -14.03 -14.41 9.15
C ASN A 9 -13.37 -13.06 9.49
N LEU A 10 -12.57 -12.51 8.56
CA LEU A 10 -11.94 -11.20 8.73
C LEU A 10 -13.05 -10.16 8.76
N THR A 11 -13.04 -9.29 9.76
CA THR A 11 -14.03 -8.23 9.90
C THR A 11 -13.36 -6.87 10.04
N GLY A 12 -14.07 -5.81 9.66
CA GLY A 12 -13.63 -4.45 9.90
C GLY A 12 -13.38 -4.20 11.40
N GLN A 13 -14.30 -4.66 12.26
CA GLN A 13 -14.11 -4.57 13.71
C GLN A 13 -12.86 -5.33 14.18
N GLY A 14 -12.62 -6.54 13.68
CA GLY A 14 -11.44 -7.32 14.06
C GLY A 14 -10.13 -6.66 13.60
N LEU A 15 -10.13 -5.98 12.45
CA LEU A 15 -8.97 -5.19 12.01
C LEU A 15 -8.74 -3.98 12.92
N ALA A 16 -9.81 -3.29 13.34
CA ALA A 16 -9.73 -2.20 14.30
C ALA A 16 -9.18 -2.66 15.66
N ASP A 17 -9.77 -3.72 16.23
CA ASP A 17 -9.33 -4.29 17.51
C ASP A 17 -7.87 -4.77 17.44
N PHE A 18 -7.49 -5.41 16.34
CA PHE A 18 -6.10 -5.83 16.11
C PHE A 18 -5.17 -4.62 16.10
N ALA A 19 -5.51 -3.57 15.35
CA ALA A 19 -4.68 -2.38 15.25
C ALA A 19 -4.53 -1.67 16.61
N GLU A 20 -5.62 -1.50 17.36
CA GLU A 20 -5.59 -0.94 18.71
C GLU A 20 -4.66 -1.75 19.64
N GLY A 21 -4.71 -3.08 19.57
CA GLY A 21 -3.80 -3.96 20.30
C GLY A 21 -2.32 -3.85 19.91
N ARG A 22 -1.98 -3.12 18.84
CA ARG A 22 -0.60 -2.86 18.39
C ARG A 22 -0.10 -1.46 18.69
N ILE A 23 -0.88 -0.59 19.33
CA ILE A 23 -0.41 0.72 19.77
C ILE A 23 0.88 0.54 20.61
N GLY A 24 1.90 1.36 20.31
CA GLY A 24 3.23 1.27 20.90
C GLY A 24 4.21 0.35 20.17
N THR A 25 3.77 -0.42 19.16
CA THR A 25 4.67 -1.23 18.33
C THR A 25 5.64 -0.29 17.58
N PRO A 26 6.97 -0.47 17.71
CA PRO A 26 7.95 0.36 17.02
C PRO A 26 7.80 0.35 15.50
N TYR A 27 8.21 1.43 14.86
CA TYR A 27 8.16 1.57 13.40
C TYR A 27 9.55 1.43 12.81
N PHE A 28 9.66 0.59 11.80
CA PHE A 28 10.77 0.57 10.85
C PHE A 28 10.20 0.39 9.45
N TYR A 29 10.68 1.17 8.48
CA TYR A 29 10.20 1.10 7.10
C TYR A 29 10.43 -0.30 6.52
N GLY A 30 9.40 -0.89 5.88
CA GLY A 30 9.45 -2.24 5.32
C GLY A 30 9.25 -3.37 6.33
N ALA A 31 9.24 -3.08 7.64
CA ALA A 31 8.99 -4.11 8.64
C ALA A 31 7.52 -4.56 8.60
N LYS A 32 7.31 -5.88 8.67
CA LYS A 32 5.99 -6.50 8.79
C LYS A 32 5.95 -7.30 10.09
N ILE A 33 4.83 -7.25 10.82
CA ILE A 33 4.65 -8.03 12.05
C ILE A 33 4.81 -9.54 11.77
N SER A 34 4.37 -10.00 10.59
CA SER A 34 4.50 -11.39 10.13
C SER A 34 5.95 -11.87 10.00
N HIS A 35 6.90 -10.97 9.74
CA HIS A 35 8.33 -11.29 9.63
C HIS A 35 9.01 -11.49 10.99
N GLY A 36 8.33 -11.14 12.10
CA GLY A 36 8.88 -11.27 13.44
C GLY A 36 9.78 -10.10 13.84
N ILE A 37 10.93 -10.39 14.44
CA ILE A 37 11.82 -9.37 14.98
C ILE A 37 12.60 -8.65 13.87
N LEU A 38 12.81 -7.34 14.03
CA LEU A 38 13.69 -6.56 13.17
C LEU A 38 15.15 -6.95 13.42
N THR A 39 15.84 -7.49 12.41
CA THR A 39 17.24 -7.89 12.51
C THR A 39 18.19 -6.84 11.93
N GLU A 40 19.46 -6.87 12.34
CA GLU A 40 20.49 -6.00 11.73
C GLU A 40 20.66 -6.30 10.24
N GLU A 41 20.55 -7.56 9.83
CA GLU A 41 20.64 -7.96 8.42
C GLU A 41 19.54 -7.29 7.59
N PHE A 42 18.30 -7.28 8.08
CA PHE A 42 17.18 -6.64 7.37
C PHE A 42 17.33 -5.11 7.30
N VAL A 43 17.81 -4.49 8.39
CA VAL A 43 18.10 -3.05 8.42
C VAL A 43 19.14 -2.69 7.36
N GLN A 44 20.23 -3.45 7.27
CA GLN A 44 21.28 -3.20 6.28
C GLN A 44 20.82 -3.49 4.85
N GLU A 45 20.05 -4.56 4.63
CA GLU A 45 19.48 -4.86 3.32
C GLU A 45 18.64 -3.69 2.79
N LEU A 46 17.78 -3.11 3.63
CA LEU A 46 16.98 -1.96 3.22
C LEU A 46 17.78 -0.67 3.06
N HIS A 47 18.80 -0.45 3.89
CA HIS A 47 19.72 0.68 3.73
C HIS A 47 20.45 0.63 2.38
N GLU A 48 20.97 -0.53 1.98
CA GLU A 48 21.65 -0.72 0.69
C GLU A 48 20.69 -0.61 -0.51
N LYS A 49 19.45 -1.08 -0.32
CA LYS A 49 18.42 -1.09 -1.39
C LYS A 49 17.78 0.28 -1.58
N LEU A 50 17.60 1.04 -0.51
CA LEU A 50 16.87 2.31 -0.45
C LEU A 50 17.63 3.38 0.37
N PRO A 51 18.86 3.75 -0.01
CA PRO A 51 19.73 4.59 0.82
C PRO A 51 19.21 6.01 1.05
N ASP A 52 18.39 6.53 0.12
CA ASP A 52 17.77 7.86 0.27
C ASP A 52 16.60 7.87 1.27
N LEU A 53 16.01 6.71 1.55
CA LEU A 53 14.86 6.55 2.45
C LEU A 53 15.29 6.00 3.81
N VAL A 54 16.11 4.96 3.79
CA VAL A 54 16.71 4.34 4.97
C VAL A 54 18.14 4.85 5.03
N THR A 55 18.30 6.10 5.45
CA THR A 55 19.61 6.78 5.52
C THR A 55 20.46 6.27 6.70
N ASP A 56 21.74 6.66 6.76
CA ASP A 56 22.59 6.41 7.93
C ASP A 56 21.94 6.90 9.24
N ASP A 57 21.41 8.13 9.24
CA ASP A 57 20.68 8.71 10.37
C ASP A 57 19.43 7.90 10.75
N TYR A 58 18.75 7.32 9.77
CA TYR A 58 17.57 6.49 10.00
C TYR A 58 17.95 5.18 10.68
N VAL A 59 19.01 4.52 10.19
CA VAL A 59 19.56 3.29 10.76
C VAL A 59 20.08 3.53 12.18
N GLU A 60 20.86 4.60 12.38
CA GLU A 60 21.38 4.96 13.69
C GLU A 60 20.24 5.21 14.68
N ARG A 61 19.20 5.93 14.26
CA ARG A 61 18.02 6.17 15.10
C ARG A 61 17.31 4.88 15.48
N ALA A 62 17.15 3.93 14.55
CA ALA A 62 16.53 2.64 14.84
C ALA A 62 17.29 1.88 15.94
N ARG A 63 18.64 1.92 15.89
CA ARG A 63 19.52 1.33 16.90
C ARG A 63 19.42 2.07 18.24
N GLN A 64 19.51 3.39 18.24
CA GLN A 64 19.44 4.22 19.45
C GLN A 64 18.11 4.08 20.20
N GLN A 65 17.01 3.91 19.46
CA GLN A 65 15.68 3.67 20.04
C GLN A 65 15.45 2.20 20.44
N GLY A 66 16.44 1.32 20.25
CA GLY A 66 16.35 -0.10 20.55
C GLY A 66 15.22 -0.79 19.77
N GLN A 67 15.02 -0.40 18.51
CA GLN A 67 14.02 -1.01 17.63
C GLN A 67 14.51 -2.36 17.08
N VAL A 68 15.81 -2.48 16.81
CA VAL A 68 16.45 -3.74 16.42
C VAL A 68 16.32 -4.75 17.56
N GLY A 69 15.90 -5.98 17.23
CA GLY A 69 15.58 -7.04 18.19
C GLY A 69 14.15 -7.02 18.72
N LYS A 70 13.30 -6.08 18.27
CA LYS A 70 11.87 -6.05 18.57
C LYS A 70 11.04 -6.28 17.32
N VAL A 71 9.79 -6.72 17.51
CA VAL A 71 8.81 -6.70 16.43
C VAL A 71 8.55 -5.24 16.05
N ASN A 72 8.71 -4.92 14.77
CA ASN A 72 8.46 -3.61 14.19
C ASN A 72 7.37 -3.71 13.14
N THR A 73 6.77 -2.58 12.78
CA THR A 73 5.84 -2.52 11.66
C THR A 73 5.89 -1.17 10.95
N ASP A 74 5.78 -1.18 9.63
CA ASP A 74 5.33 0.00 8.89
C ASP A 74 3.79 0.06 8.82
N CYS A 75 3.25 1.09 8.17
CA CYS A 75 1.81 1.32 8.09
C CYS A 75 1.08 0.19 7.37
N SER A 76 1.66 -0.33 6.28
CA SER A 76 1.10 -1.44 5.51
C SER A 76 1.28 -2.79 6.22
N GLY A 77 2.39 -2.98 6.93
CA GLY A 77 2.67 -4.18 7.73
C GLY A 77 1.72 -4.35 8.90
N LEU A 78 1.21 -3.25 9.46
CA LEU A 78 0.23 -3.29 10.53
C LEU A 78 -1.09 -3.90 10.04
N ILE A 79 -1.57 -3.43 8.90
CA ILE A 79 -2.82 -3.89 8.29
C ILE A 79 -2.64 -5.29 7.69
N GLY A 80 -1.53 -5.51 6.97
CA GLY A 80 -1.22 -6.79 6.33
C GLY A 80 -1.12 -7.95 7.30
N ALA A 81 -0.64 -7.70 8.52
CA ALA A 81 -0.55 -8.71 9.57
C ALA A 81 -1.91 -9.28 10.01
N TYR A 82 -2.97 -8.46 10.00
CA TYR A 82 -4.33 -8.94 10.27
C TYR A 82 -4.94 -9.59 9.03
N LEU A 83 -4.75 -8.96 7.87
CA LEU A 83 -5.32 -9.43 6.61
C LEU A 83 -4.66 -10.70 6.06
N GLY A 84 -3.49 -11.09 6.58
CA GLY A 84 -2.72 -12.22 6.07
C GLY A 84 -2.12 -11.98 4.68
N VAL A 85 -1.85 -10.71 4.32
CA VAL A 85 -1.31 -10.33 3.00
C VAL A 85 -0.16 -9.33 3.14
N GLU A 86 0.80 -9.40 2.22
CA GLU A 86 1.93 -8.49 2.15
C GLU A 86 1.77 -7.54 0.97
N LEU A 87 0.94 -6.51 1.18
CA LEU A 87 0.67 -5.47 0.21
C LEU A 87 1.28 -4.15 0.69
N SER A 88 1.87 -3.38 -0.22
CA SER A 88 2.20 -1.98 0.06
C SER A 88 0.94 -1.11 0.20
N SER A 89 1.09 0.11 0.71
CA SER A 89 -0.01 1.09 0.71
C SER A 89 -0.57 1.34 -0.71
N ALA A 90 0.29 1.40 -1.72
CA ALA A 90 -0.14 1.57 -3.12
C ALA A 90 -0.89 0.35 -3.66
N GLN A 91 -0.43 -0.86 -3.33
CA GLN A 91 -1.11 -2.09 -3.71
C GLN A 91 -2.46 -2.22 -3.00
N MET A 92 -2.55 -1.88 -1.71
CA MET A 92 -3.81 -1.83 -0.96
C MET A 92 -4.84 -0.92 -1.64
N TYR A 93 -4.43 0.28 -2.05
CA TYR A 93 -5.31 1.17 -2.82
C TYR A 93 -5.79 0.54 -4.11
N ALA A 94 -4.87 -0.09 -4.85
CA ALA A 94 -5.22 -0.68 -6.13
C ALA A 94 -6.17 -1.88 -6.03
N VAL A 95 -5.98 -2.76 -5.04
CA VAL A 95 -6.79 -3.99 -4.89
C VAL A 95 -8.10 -3.80 -4.12
N ALA A 96 -8.30 -2.63 -3.50
CA ALA A 96 -9.56 -2.32 -2.83
C ALA A 96 -10.72 -2.43 -3.83
N ASP A 97 -11.78 -3.16 -3.44
CA ASP A 97 -13.01 -3.26 -4.22
C ASP A 97 -13.69 -1.90 -4.30
N GLN A 98 -13.70 -1.19 -3.17
CA GLN A 98 -14.31 0.13 -3.04
C GLN A 98 -13.31 1.11 -2.48
N ARG A 99 -13.13 2.22 -3.19
CA ARG A 99 -12.40 3.39 -2.73
C ARG A 99 -13.42 4.50 -2.51
N ILE A 100 -13.73 4.72 -1.24
CA ILE A 100 -14.74 5.67 -0.81
C ILE A 100 -14.09 7.04 -0.75
N VAL A 101 -14.55 7.97 -1.58
CA VAL A 101 -14.32 9.40 -1.36
C VAL A 101 -15.44 9.92 -0.47
N TYR A 102 -15.07 10.55 0.64
CA TYR A 102 -16.01 10.97 1.66
C TYR A 102 -15.91 12.47 1.95
N GLU A 103 -17.06 13.13 2.11
CA GLU A 103 -17.13 14.50 2.65
C GLU A 103 -17.04 14.50 4.19
N THR A 104 -17.37 13.38 4.83
CA THR A 104 -17.33 13.20 6.28
C THR A 104 -17.08 11.74 6.66
N TYR A 105 -16.35 11.54 7.75
CA TYR A 105 -15.96 10.22 8.27
C TYR A 105 -17.10 9.45 8.96
N ALA A 106 -18.26 10.10 9.18
CA ALA A 106 -19.41 9.50 9.87
C ALA A 106 -19.90 8.19 9.23
N TRP A 107 -19.65 8.04 7.93
CA TRP A 107 -20.17 6.97 7.10
C TRP A 107 -19.15 5.89 6.77
N LEU A 108 -17.93 6.01 7.32
CA LEU A 108 -16.95 4.96 7.16
C LEU A 108 -17.28 3.84 8.15
N PRO A 109 -17.41 2.59 7.71
CA PRO A 109 -17.50 1.48 8.63
C PRO A 109 -16.18 1.35 9.42
N VAL A 110 -16.28 0.91 10.68
CA VAL A 110 -15.09 0.60 11.49
C VAL A 110 -14.21 -0.43 10.76
N GLY A 111 -12.90 -0.24 10.83
CA GLY A 111 -11.93 -1.05 10.09
C GLY A 111 -11.71 -0.63 8.64
N THR A 112 -12.36 0.44 8.17
CA THR A 112 -11.99 1.06 6.89
C THR A 112 -10.51 1.40 6.91
N VAL A 113 -9.76 1.00 5.88
CA VAL A 113 -8.37 1.42 5.73
C VAL A 113 -8.35 2.80 5.12
N LEU A 114 -7.96 3.80 5.90
CA LEU A 114 -7.75 5.15 5.44
C LEU A 114 -6.47 5.20 4.61
N TRP A 115 -6.51 5.86 3.47
CA TRP A 115 -5.40 5.88 2.53
C TRP A 115 -5.14 7.28 1.98
N LYS A 116 -3.85 7.57 1.80
CA LYS A 116 -3.31 8.64 0.96
C LYS A 116 -2.03 8.13 0.31
N PRO A 117 -1.51 8.77 -0.76
CA PRO A 117 -0.27 8.31 -1.39
C PRO A 117 0.86 8.11 -0.36
N GLY A 118 1.33 6.86 -0.26
CA GLY A 118 2.43 6.46 0.63
C GLY A 118 2.06 6.14 2.08
N HIS A 119 0.79 6.24 2.50
CA HIS A 119 0.41 5.99 3.89
C HIS A 119 -0.97 5.37 4.07
N VAL A 120 -1.12 4.55 5.10
CA VAL A 120 -2.38 3.89 5.48
C VAL A 120 -2.60 3.89 6.99
N GLY A 121 -3.85 3.85 7.40
CA GLY A 121 -4.27 3.73 8.80
C GLY A 121 -5.60 3.01 8.92
N VAL A 122 -5.96 2.55 10.12
CA VAL A 122 -7.18 1.81 10.40
C VAL A 122 -8.18 2.71 11.12
N PHE A 123 -9.34 2.94 10.52
CA PHE A 123 -10.40 3.76 11.10
C PHE A 123 -11.09 3.05 12.26
N LEU A 124 -11.22 3.73 13.40
CA LEU A 124 -11.85 3.20 14.62
C LEU A 124 -13.28 3.71 14.85
N GLY A 125 -13.77 4.64 14.02
CA GLY A 125 -15.04 5.32 14.28
C GLY A 125 -14.86 6.57 15.14
N LYS A 126 -15.96 6.98 15.78
CA LYS A 126 -16.02 8.19 16.61
C LYS A 126 -15.81 7.82 18.08
N CYS A 127 -14.72 8.27 18.68
CA CYS A 127 -14.40 8.09 20.09
C CYS A 127 -14.23 9.46 20.75
N ASP A 128 -14.86 9.67 21.91
CA ASP A 128 -14.79 10.93 22.67
C ASP A 128 -15.07 12.19 21.85
N GLY A 129 -16.03 12.10 20.93
CA GLY A 129 -16.44 13.24 20.09
C GLY A 129 -15.60 13.47 18.83
N ALA A 130 -14.48 12.77 18.65
CA ALA A 130 -13.61 12.88 17.49
C ALA A 130 -13.51 11.57 16.69
N TYR A 131 -13.23 11.66 15.40
CA TYR A 131 -12.95 10.47 14.58
C TYR A 131 -11.50 10.04 14.75
N ARG A 132 -11.30 8.74 14.96
CA ARG A 132 -10.01 8.20 15.40
C ARG A 132 -9.51 7.10 14.49
N CYS A 133 -8.19 6.97 14.43
CA CYS A 133 -7.54 5.88 13.72
C CYS A 133 -6.30 5.40 14.46
N VAL A 134 -5.86 4.20 14.09
CA VAL A 134 -4.52 3.70 14.42
C VAL A 134 -3.65 3.71 13.16
N GLU A 135 -2.43 4.21 13.29
CA GLU A 135 -1.46 4.28 12.20
C GLU A 135 -0.05 3.99 12.71
N ALA A 136 0.76 3.27 11.93
CA ALA A 136 2.20 3.19 12.16
C ALA A 136 2.87 4.39 11.47
N LYS A 137 3.27 5.40 12.26
CA LYS A 137 3.55 6.76 11.79
C LYS A 137 5.04 7.09 11.77
N GLY A 138 5.85 6.26 11.13
CA GLY A 138 7.27 6.55 10.99
C GLY A 138 8.07 6.31 12.27
N ILE A 139 9.40 6.32 12.10
CA ILE A 139 10.37 5.86 13.10
C ILE A 139 10.31 6.63 14.43
N ASN A 140 9.89 7.90 14.40
CA ASN A 140 9.85 8.75 15.59
C ASN A 140 8.64 8.49 16.50
N TYR A 141 7.62 7.79 16.00
CA TYR A 141 6.33 7.66 16.68
C TYR A 141 5.95 6.21 16.94
N GLY A 142 6.26 5.29 16.02
CA GLY A 142 5.75 3.93 16.10
C GLY A 142 4.28 3.83 15.69
N THR A 143 3.59 2.81 16.19
CA THR A 143 2.14 2.63 16.05
C THR A 143 1.40 3.44 17.08
N ILE A 144 0.54 4.35 16.65
CA ILE A 144 -0.13 5.33 17.52
C ILE A 144 -1.63 5.37 17.28
N TYR A 145 -2.34 5.87 18.27
CA TYR A 145 -3.72 6.35 18.17
C TYR A 145 -3.73 7.84 17.87
N SER A 146 -4.37 8.27 16.78
CA SER A 146 -4.37 9.67 16.34
C SER A 146 -5.77 10.15 15.93
N ASN A 147 -5.95 11.46 15.75
CA ASN A 147 -7.17 11.94 15.11
C ASN A 147 -7.07 11.66 13.62
N VAL A 148 -8.19 11.25 13.02
CA VAL A 148 -8.26 11.10 11.56
C VAL A 148 -7.93 12.42 10.86
N THR A 149 -8.26 13.55 11.47
CA THR A 149 -7.97 14.91 10.96
C THR A 149 -6.50 15.33 11.05
N ASP A 150 -5.63 14.54 11.69
CA ASP A 150 -4.18 14.85 11.73
C ASP A 150 -3.47 14.48 10.41
N ASN A 151 -4.23 13.99 9.43
CA ASN A 151 -3.76 13.55 8.12
C ASN A 151 -4.80 13.92 7.04
N ASP A 152 -4.29 14.25 5.84
CA ASP A 152 -5.11 14.48 4.64
C ASP A 152 -5.45 13.15 3.94
N TRP A 153 -6.20 12.27 4.61
CA TRP A 153 -6.68 11.02 4.03
C TRP A 153 -7.56 11.31 2.81
N GLN A 154 -7.32 10.62 1.70
CA GLN A 154 -8.01 10.86 0.44
C GLN A 154 -9.13 9.84 0.18
N TYR A 155 -8.92 8.59 0.63
CA TYR A 155 -9.85 7.50 0.36
C TYR A 155 -9.99 6.58 1.57
N GLY A 156 -11.17 5.97 1.69
CA GLY A 156 -11.43 4.84 2.57
C GLY A 156 -11.46 3.57 1.73
N LEU A 157 -10.64 2.60 2.05
CA LEU A 157 -10.48 1.36 1.32
C LEU A 157 -11.25 0.23 2.01
N LEU A 158 -12.14 -0.42 1.27
CA LEU A 158 -12.81 -1.65 1.67
C LEU A 158 -12.31 -2.80 0.79
N PHE A 159 -11.93 -3.90 1.45
CA PHE A 159 -11.43 -5.09 0.76
C PHE A 159 -12.52 -6.14 0.59
N PRO A 160 -12.60 -6.83 -0.56
CA PRO A 160 -13.67 -7.77 -0.86
C PRO A 160 -13.66 -9.03 0.01
N TRP A 161 -12.55 -9.34 0.69
CA TRP A 161 -12.39 -10.47 1.61
C TRP A 161 -12.57 -10.09 3.09
N VAL A 162 -12.97 -8.85 3.39
CA VAL A 162 -13.23 -8.38 4.76
C VAL A 162 -14.71 -8.03 4.89
N SER A 163 -15.36 -8.53 5.93
CA SER A 163 -16.75 -8.18 6.24
C SER A 163 -16.83 -6.88 7.03
N TYR A 164 -17.57 -5.90 6.52
CA TYR A 164 -17.76 -4.60 7.17
C TYR A 164 -19.20 -4.44 7.66
N ASP A 165 -19.36 -3.91 8.87
CA ASP A 165 -20.66 -3.51 9.38
C ASP A 165 -21.06 -2.16 8.76
N MET A 166 -22.05 -2.22 7.86
CA MET A 166 -22.55 -1.07 7.13
C MET A 166 -23.76 -0.41 7.81
N GLU A 167 -24.15 -0.81 9.03
CA GLU A 167 -25.31 -0.23 9.72
C GLU A 167 -25.18 1.28 9.92
N ASN A 168 -23.99 1.77 10.27
CA ASN A 168 -23.71 3.21 10.35
C ASN A 168 -23.76 3.94 8.99
N CYS A 169 -23.74 3.21 7.87
CA CYS A 169 -23.86 3.77 6.52
C CYS A 169 -25.33 3.91 6.07
N ARG A 170 -26.28 3.27 6.76
CA ARG A 170 -27.70 3.24 6.38
C ARG A 170 -28.44 4.48 6.89
N SER A 171 -28.18 5.63 6.28
CA SER A 171 -29.13 6.75 6.30
C SER A 171 -30.12 6.58 5.14
N ASP A 172 -31.41 6.80 5.38
CA ASP A 172 -32.51 6.75 4.39
C ASP A 172 -32.31 7.71 3.18
N THR A 173 -31.23 8.48 3.16
CA THR A 173 -30.83 9.46 2.13
C THR A 173 -29.56 9.06 1.37
N MET A 174 -29.21 7.76 1.31
CA MET A 174 -27.97 7.25 0.68
C MET A 174 -27.82 7.47 -0.84
N THR A 175 -28.74 8.16 -1.50
CA THR A 175 -28.67 8.40 -2.95
C THR A 175 -27.66 9.48 -3.35
N GLU A 176 -27.19 10.32 -2.43
CA GLU A 176 -26.22 11.38 -2.74
C GLU A 176 -25.21 11.52 -1.58
N LYS A 177 -23.90 11.41 -1.87
CA LYS A 177 -22.72 11.96 -1.13
C LYS A 177 -21.53 11.04 -0.84
N PHE A 178 -21.49 9.80 -1.33
CA PHE A 178 -20.22 9.05 -1.46
C PHE A 178 -20.01 8.67 -2.92
N SER A 179 -18.87 9.04 -3.48
CA SER A 179 -18.43 8.45 -4.75
C SER A 179 -17.58 7.24 -4.42
N ILE A 180 -18.05 6.08 -4.84
CA ILE A 180 -17.30 4.83 -4.77
C ILE A 180 -16.66 4.67 -6.14
N THR A 181 -15.33 4.68 -6.19
CA THR A 181 -14.63 4.17 -7.37
C THR A 181 -14.33 2.69 -7.13
N ARG A 182 -14.59 1.88 -8.16
CA ARG A 182 -14.21 0.46 -8.22
C ARG A 182 -13.06 0.32 -9.19
N LYS A 183 -12.11 -0.56 -8.89
CA LYS A 183 -11.02 -0.85 -9.84
C LYS A 183 -11.62 -1.39 -11.15
N GLY A 184 -11.23 -0.77 -12.27
CA GLY A 184 -11.51 -1.28 -13.60
C GLY A 184 -10.51 -2.37 -14.02
N GLU A 185 -10.91 -3.23 -14.96
CA GLU A 185 -9.98 -4.14 -15.64
C GLU A 185 -9.04 -3.33 -16.52
N ASN A 186 -7.74 -3.65 -16.49
CA ASN A 186 -6.76 -2.99 -17.36
C ASN A 186 -7.07 -3.35 -18.82
N PRO A 187 -7.41 -2.38 -19.69
CA PRO A 187 -7.82 -2.66 -21.06
C PRO A 187 -6.64 -2.99 -21.99
N TYR A 188 -5.41 -2.88 -21.51
CA TYR A 188 -4.20 -3.12 -22.29
C TYR A 188 -3.63 -4.51 -21.98
N LEU A 189 -2.94 -5.11 -22.95
CA LEU A 189 -2.30 -6.40 -22.73
C LEU A 189 -1.07 -6.28 -21.82
N ARG A 190 -1.02 -7.15 -20.80
CA ARG A 190 0.14 -7.26 -19.92
C ARG A 190 1.38 -7.65 -20.73
N PRO A 191 2.49 -6.89 -20.64
CA PRO A 191 3.73 -7.23 -21.31
C PRO A 191 4.46 -8.38 -20.60
N TYR A 192 5.26 -9.13 -21.37
CA TYR A 192 6.18 -10.16 -20.87
C TYR A 192 7.64 -9.79 -21.18
N VAL A 193 7.97 -8.51 -20.99
CA VAL A 193 9.24 -7.88 -21.35
C VAL A 193 9.54 -6.75 -20.36
N TRP A 194 10.78 -6.28 -20.33
CA TRP A 194 11.13 -5.12 -19.52
C TRP A 194 10.57 -3.84 -20.14
N ILE A 195 10.19 -2.88 -19.30
CA ILE A 195 9.65 -1.58 -19.72
C ILE A 195 10.50 -0.48 -19.10
N MET A 196 11.04 0.42 -19.91
CA MET A 196 11.98 1.44 -19.45
C MET A 196 12.02 2.65 -20.41
N GLN A 197 12.70 3.71 -20.00
CA GLN A 197 12.99 4.85 -20.87
C GLN A 197 13.96 4.46 -22.02
N PRO A 198 13.93 5.18 -23.16
CA PRO A 198 14.86 4.94 -24.28
C PRO A 198 16.34 4.96 -23.89
N GLU A 199 16.75 5.87 -23.00
CA GLU A 199 18.14 6.03 -22.56
C GLU A 199 18.61 4.82 -21.74
N GLU A 200 17.72 4.24 -20.95
CA GLU A 200 17.96 3.02 -20.18
C GLU A 200 18.03 1.81 -21.11
N ALA A 201 17.14 1.75 -22.10
CA ALA A 201 17.14 0.69 -23.09
C ALA A 201 18.48 0.59 -23.84
N ALA A 202 19.10 1.72 -24.16
CA ALA A 202 20.43 1.74 -24.79
C ALA A 202 21.53 1.08 -23.94
N GLN A 203 21.40 1.13 -22.60
CA GLN A 203 22.36 0.54 -21.67
C GLN A 203 22.14 -0.98 -21.45
N HIS A 204 20.97 -1.49 -21.82
CA HIS A 204 20.59 -2.90 -21.65
C HIS A 204 20.34 -3.63 -22.99
N PRO A 205 21.31 -3.70 -23.93
CA PRO A 205 21.07 -4.22 -25.28
C PRO A 205 20.61 -5.68 -25.32
N ALA A 206 21.08 -6.51 -24.40
CA ALA A 206 20.79 -7.95 -24.35
C ALA A 206 19.38 -8.30 -23.84
N VAL A 207 18.65 -7.35 -23.24
CA VAL A 207 17.33 -7.61 -22.65
C VAL A 207 16.22 -7.29 -23.65
N LYS A 208 15.22 -8.16 -23.74
CA LYS A 208 13.97 -7.91 -24.48
C LYS A 208 13.16 -6.86 -23.72
N LYS A 209 12.92 -5.73 -24.39
CA LYS A 209 12.38 -4.52 -23.76
C LYS A 209 11.53 -3.70 -24.72
N ILE A 210 10.69 -2.85 -24.16
CA ILE A 210 9.89 -1.86 -24.87
C ILE A 210 10.01 -0.51 -24.18
N THR A 211 9.89 0.57 -24.96
CA THR A 211 9.94 1.96 -24.48
C THR A 211 8.67 2.75 -24.81
N HIS A 212 7.79 2.15 -25.62
CA HIS A 212 6.53 2.70 -26.06
C HIS A 212 5.55 1.59 -26.45
N GLY A 213 4.31 1.97 -26.76
CA GLY A 213 3.26 1.07 -27.24
C GLY A 213 2.36 0.53 -26.13
N GLU A 214 1.64 -0.55 -26.44
CA GLU A 214 0.57 -1.09 -25.58
C GLU A 214 1.06 -1.52 -24.20
N GLY A 215 2.21 -2.19 -24.10
CA GLY A 215 2.77 -2.60 -22.80
C GLY A 215 3.14 -1.41 -21.90
N VAL A 216 3.50 -0.26 -22.48
CA VAL A 216 3.70 0.97 -21.70
C VAL A 216 2.37 1.54 -21.21
N ARG A 217 1.30 1.49 -22.03
CA ARG A 217 -0.05 1.89 -21.60
C ARG A 217 -0.56 1.01 -20.46
N TRP A 218 -0.30 -0.30 -20.53
CA TRP A 218 -0.61 -1.23 -19.46
C TRP A 218 0.05 -0.80 -18.14
N LEU A 219 1.35 -0.50 -18.16
CA LEU A 219 2.08 -0.04 -16.97
C LEU A 219 1.54 1.30 -16.44
N GLN A 220 1.35 2.27 -17.32
CA GLN A 220 0.82 3.58 -16.97
C GLN A 220 -0.58 3.47 -16.32
N TRP A 221 -1.41 2.55 -16.81
CA TRP A 221 -2.71 2.27 -16.22
C TRP A 221 -2.59 1.66 -14.82
N GLU A 222 -1.74 0.64 -14.61
CA GLU A 222 -1.53 0.07 -13.26
C GLU A 222 -0.97 1.11 -12.28
N LEU A 223 -0.07 2.00 -12.73
CA LEU A 223 0.45 3.08 -11.89
C LEU A 223 -0.64 4.07 -11.47
N CYS A 224 -1.54 4.45 -12.41
CA CYS A 224 -2.70 5.26 -12.07
C CYS A 224 -3.61 4.56 -11.05
N GLU A 225 -3.86 3.26 -11.24
CA GLU A 225 -4.64 2.45 -10.31
C GLU A 225 -3.97 2.25 -8.95
N ALA A 226 -2.65 2.42 -8.86
CA ALA A 226 -1.88 2.43 -7.62
C ALA A 226 -1.78 3.82 -6.96
N GLY A 227 -2.42 4.85 -7.51
CA GLY A 227 -2.40 6.21 -6.97
C GLY A 227 -1.22 7.07 -7.44
N TYR A 228 -0.53 6.67 -8.52
CA TYR A 228 0.54 7.42 -9.16
C TYR A 228 0.09 7.94 -10.54
N PRO A 229 -0.67 9.05 -10.59
CA PRO A 229 -1.30 9.51 -11.82
C PRO A 229 -0.26 9.89 -12.88
N VAL A 230 -0.41 9.31 -14.07
CA VAL A 230 0.37 9.59 -15.29
C VAL A 230 -0.55 9.59 -16.51
N SER A 231 -0.10 10.22 -17.60
CA SER A 231 -0.80 10.10 -18.88
C SER A 231 -0.64 8.68 -19.42
N VAL A 232 -1.75 8.05 -19.83
CA VAL A 232 -1.75 6.72 -20.44
C VAL A 232 -1.62 6.87 -21.96
N ASP A 233 -0.45 7.34 -22.40
CA ASP A 233 -0.15 7.69 -23.80
C ASP A 233 0.70 6.64 -24.53
N GLY A 234 1.19 5.65 -23.80
CA GLY A 234 2.05 4.59 -24.35
C GLY A 234 3.47 5.07 -24.65
N VAL A 235 3.93 6.16 -24.05
CA VAL A 235 5.31 6.65 -24.16
C VAL A 235 5.96 6.66 -22.77
N PHE A 236 7.06 5.94 -22.61
CA PHE A 236 7.76 5.89 -21.33
C PHE A 236 8.63 7.15 -21.15
N GLY A 237 8.01 8.23 -20.70
CA GLY A 237 8.66 9.50 -20.38
C GLY A 237 9.15 9.61 -18.93
N SER A 238 9.71 10.77 -18.59
CA SER A 238 10.23 11.05 -17.24
C SER A 238 9.15 10.97 -16.16
N LYS A 239 7.92 11.40 -16.45
CA LYS A 239 6.78 11.29 -15.52
C LYS A 239 6.46 9.83 -15.18
N THR A 240 6.45 8.94 -16.18
CA THR A 240 6.25 7.50 -15.99
C THR A 240 7.39 6.90 -15.17
N LYS A 241 8.65 7.27 -15.46
CA LYS A 241 9.80 6.84 -14.65
C LYS A 241 9.63 7.23 -13.18
N THR A 242 9.34 8.50 -12.90
CA THR A 242 9.19 8.99 -11.53
C THR A 242 8.02 8.32 -10.80
N ALA A 243 6.89 8.11 -11.48
CA ALA A 243 5.76 7.37 -10.92
C ALA A 243 6.13 5.92 -10.59
N LEU A 244 6.82 5.24 -11.50
CA LEU A 244 7.30 3.88 -11.28
C LEU A 244 8.29 3.78 -10.11
N GLN A 245 9.24 4.71 -10.01
CA GLN A 245 10.18 4.73 -8.89
C GLN A 245 9.46 4.88 -7.55
N LYS A 246 8.45 5.75 -7.46
CA LYS A 246 7.65 5.89 -6.23
C LYS A 246 6.86 4.62 -5.92
N PHE A 247 6.30 3.97 -6.93
CA PHE A 247 5.64 2.66 -6.76
C PHE A 247 6.64 1.59 -6.29
N GLN A 248 7.82 1.50 -6.91
CA GLN A 248 8.89 0.58 -6.54
C GLN A 248 9.31 0.79 -5.09
N ILE A 249 9.52 2.04 -4.66
CA ILE A 249 9.76 2.38 -3.25
C ILE A 249 8.63 1.80 -2.40
N SER A 250 7.36 2.10 -2.68
CA SER A 250 6.24 1.61 -1.87
C SER A 250 6.22 0.09 -1.69
N CYS A 251 6.70 -0.67 -2.69
CA CYS A 251 6.77 -2.12 -2.69
C CYS A 251 8.13 -2.67 -2.21
N GLU A 252 8.97 -1.83 -1.61
CA GLU A 252 10.31 -2.15 -1.11
C GLU A 252 11.24 -2.73 -2.21
N LEU A 253 11.02 -2.30 -3.45
CA LEU A 253 11.84 -2.64 -4.62
C LEU A 253 12.93 -1.59 -4.84
N ARG A 254 13.97 -1.96 -5.60
CA ARG A 254 14.98 -1.01 -6.07
C ARG A 254 14.32 0.03 -6.99
N PRO A 255 14.43 1.35 -6.72
CA PRO A 255 13.75 2.38 -7.49
C PRO A 255 14.55 2.81 -8.73
N ASP A 256 14.92 1.86 -9.56
CA ASP A 256 15.68 2.10 -10.80
C ASP A 256 14.82 2.72 -11.92
N GLY A 257 13.48 2.67 -11.78
CA GLY A 257 12.57 3.16 -12.80
C GLY A 257 12.49 2.25 -14.03
N ILE A 258 12.81 0.97 -13.85
CA ILE A 258 12.71 -0.09 -14.85
C ILE A 258 11.65 -1.08 -14.36
N ALA A 259 10.57 -1.28 -15.14
CA ALA A 259 9.63 -2.34 -14.82
C ALA A 259 10.19 -3.65 -15.37
N LYS A 260 10.92 -4.39 -14.52
CA LYS A 260 11.49 -5.68 -14.90
C LYS A 260 10.39 -6.73 -15.01
N PHE A 261 10.59 -7.73 -15.86
CA PHE A 261 9.59 -8.77 -16.11
C PHE A 261 9.11 -9.47 -14.82
N GLU A 262 10.06 -9.79 -13.94
CA GLU A 262 9.86 -10.39 -12.64
C GLU A 262 9.09 -9.48 -11.66
N GLU A 263 9.18 -8.16 -11.81
CA GLU A 263 8.47 -7.18 -10.99
C GLU A 263 7.03 -6.93 -11.49
N LEU A 264 6.72 -7.28 -12.75
CA LEU A 264 5.38 -7.10 -13.31
C LEU A 264 4.30 -7.89 -12.56
N GLY A 265 4.66 -8.94 -11.81
CA GLY A 265 3.73 -9.63 -10.91
C GLY A 265 3.29 -8.76 -9.74
N LYS A 266 4.21 -7.99 -9.15
CA LYS A 266 3.91 -7.04 -8.07
C LYS A 266 3.18 -5.78 -8.58
N ILE A 267 3.42 -5.40 -9.83
CA ILE A 267 2.76 -4.28 -10.53
C ILE A 267 1.40 -4.71 -11.13
N SER A 268 1.14 -6.01 -11.30
CA SER A 268 -0.17 -6.50 -11.73
C SER A 268 -1.10 -6.43 -10.52
N LEU A 269 -1.96 -5.41 -10.46
CA LEU A 269 -2.74 -5.13 -9.25
C LEU A 269 -4.15 -5.75 -9.30
N SER A 270 -4.34 -6.87 -10.03
CA SER A 270 -5.68 -7.48 -10.14
C SER A 270 -6.02 -8.28 -8.88
N PRO A 271 -7.30 -8.32 -8.44
CA PRO A 271 -7.71 -9.03 -7.22
C PRO A 271 -7.33 -10.53 -7.20
N GLY A 272 -7.09 -11.14 -8.37
CA GLY A 272 -6.70 -12.54 -8.51
C GLY A 272 -5.20 -12.81 -8.66
N SER A 273 -4.33 -11.79 -8.67
CA SER A 273 -2.88 -11.96 -8.81
C SER A 273 -2.11 -11.99 -7.49
N PHE A 274 -2.78 -11.76 -6.36
CA PHE A 274 -2.18 -11.88 -5.03
C PHE A 274 -2.59 -13.20 -4.42
N HIS A 275 -1.61 -14.09 -4.24
CA HIS A 275 -1.82 -15.30 -3.46
C HIS A 275 -2.04 -14.90 -2.01
N VAL A 276 -3.28 -15.07 -1.55
CA VAL A 276 -3.68 -15.12 -0.14
C VAL A 276 -3.35 -16.52 0.40
#